data_AF-A0ABD2ZVX0-F1
#
_entry.id   AF-A0ABD2ZVX0-F1
#
_cell.length_a   1.000
_cell.length_b   1.000
_cell.length_c   1.000
_cell.angle_alpha   90.00
_cell.angle_beta   90.00
_cell.angle_gamma   90.00
#
_symmetry.space_group_name_H-M   'P 1'
#
loop_
_entity.id
_entity.type
_entity.pdbx_description
1 polymer ?
#
loop_
_entity_poly.entity_id
_entity_poly.type
_entity_poly.pdbx_seq_one_letter_code
_entity_poly.pdbx_strand_id
1 'polypeptide(L)'
;MDPIPYKTSRISTTEFGYTFEVNPGPFTLLRNFSASLATQTLGVKYLVKEYSLNVEERRRLKITFLCSLTPESNLKVYAFGNGIEIISMPTGLYYTTNGDLGVRVVGQNNRFHSIDNSTALELTHRLNIGGSFISSVEDFGMFRRWSEDINYLLESSVH
;
A
#
# COMPACT_ATOMS: atom_id res chain seq x y z
N MET A 1 -15.66 18.11 9.10
CA MET A 1 -15.41 16.67 8.88
C MET A 1 -16.26 16.26 7.70
N ASP A 2 -15.65 16.08 6.55
CA ASP A 2 -16.38 15.66 5.36
C ASP A 2 -16.73 14.17 5.43
N PRO A 3 -17.87 13.75 4.86
CA PRO A 3 -18.29 12.36 4.91
C PRO A 3 -17.35 11.49 4.05
N ILE A 4 -16.76 10.46 4.67
CA ILE A 4 -15.93 9.47 3.99
C ILE A 4 -16.81 8.75 2.93
N PRO A 5 -16.46 8.78 1.63
CA PRO A 5 -17.39 8.43 0.56
C PRO A 5 -17.46 6.92 0.25
N TYR A 6 -17.58 6.07 1.28
CA TYR A 6 -17.91 4.64 1.10
C TYR A 6 -18.53 4.02 2.36
N LYS A 7 -19.69 3.37 2.19
CA LYS A 7 -20.40 2.60 3.24
C LYS A 7 -20.40 1.09 2.93
N THR A 8 -19.25 0.43 3.03
CA THR A 8 -19.20 -1.05 3.04
C THR A 8 -18.07 -1.59 3.92
N SER A 9 -18.16 -1.38 5.24
CA SER A 9 -17.39 -2.18 6.19
C SER A 9 -17.94 -3.61 6.23
N ARG A 10 -17.12 -4.61 5.90
CA ARG A 10 -17.52 -6.03 5.98
C ARG A 10 -16.61 -6.79 6.95
N ILE A 11 -17.24 -7.43 7.93
CA ILE A 11 -16.62 -8.37 8.87
C ILE A 11 -17.04 -9.78 8.42
N SER A 12 -16.12 -10.73 8.41
CA SER A 12 -16.42 -12.13 8.08
C SER A 12 -15.66 -13.10 8.97
N THR A 13 -16.29 -14.24 9.24
CA THR A 13 -15.80 -15.34 10.07
C THR A 13 -15.25 -16.51 9.24
N THR A 14 -15.34 -16.40 7.92
CA THR A 14 -14.82 -17.33 6.91
C THR A 14 -14.04 -16.54 5.87
N GLU A 15 -13.32 -17.21 4.97
CA GLU A 15 -12.79 -16.58 3.76
C GLU A 15 -13.90 -15.79 3.05
N PHE A 16 -13.56 -14.58 2.64
CA PHE A 16 -14.38 -13.76 1.76
C PHE A 16 -13.48 -12.97 0.83
N GLY A 17 -13.80 -13.00 -0.46
CA GLY A 17 -13.14 -12.18 -1.46
C GLY A 17 -14.05 -11.06 -1.94
N TYR A 18 -13.43 -10.00 -2.46
CA TYR A 18 -14.05 -9.15 -3.46
C TYR A 18 -13.38 -9.45 -4.80
N THR A 19 -14.16 -9.84 -5.81
CA THR A 19 -13.63 -10.28 -7.11
C THR A 19 -13.82 -9.18 -8.16
N PHE A 20 -12.73 -8.46 -8.46
CA PHE A 20 -12.58 -7.45 -9.53
C PHE A 20 -11.50 -7.84 -10.59
N GLU A 21 -10.82 -6.85 -11.23
CA GLU A 21 -10.19 -6.71 -12.61
C GLU A 21 -8.65 -6.69 -13.03
N VAL A 22 -7.67 -7.37 -12.38
CA VAL A 22 -6.19 -7.36 -12.53
C VAL A 22 -5.48 -8.69 -12.11
N ASN A 23 -4.71 -9.41 -12.94
CA ASN A 23 -3.80 -10.51 -12.47
C ASN A 23 -2.45 -10.34 -13.16
N PRO A 24 -1.35 -10.19 -12.41
CA PRO A 24 -0.39 -11.30 -12.40
C PRO A 24 0.17 -11.62 -11.00
N GLY A 25 0.23 -12.91 -10.65
CA GLY A 25 0.99 -13.41 -9.49
C GLY A 25 0.27 -13.31 -8.12
N PRO A 26 0.42 -14.31 -7.23
CA PRO A 26 -0.19 -14.28 -5.89
C PRO A 26 0.64 -13.45 -4.90
N PHE A 27 0.58 -12.11 -5.01
CA PHE A 27 1.19 -11.24 -4.00
C PHE A 27 0.45 -11.34 -2.66
N THR A 28 1.19 -11.63 -1.58
CA THR A 28 0.66 -11.55 -0.22
C THR A 28 0.92 -10.15 0.33
N LEU A 29 -0.09 -9.27 0.23
CA LEU A 29 0.01 -7.87 0.66
C LEU A 29 0.08 -7.71 2.19
N LEU A 30 -0.62 -8.59 2.92
CA LEU A 30 -0.65 -8.65 4.38
C LEU A 30 -0.65 -10.11 4.84
N ARG A 31 0.14 -10.43 5.87
CA ARG A 31 0.19 -11.77 6.50
C ARG A 31 0.28 -11.62 8.01
N ASN A 32 -0.53 -12.37 8.75
CA ASN A 32 -0.60 -12.31 10.23
C ASN A 32 -0.75 -10.86 10.76
N PHE A 33 -1.55 -10.05 10.06
CA PHE A 33 -1.69 -8.62 10.34
C PHE A 33 -2.76 -8.37 11.40
N SER A 34 -2.40 -7.65 12.46
CA SER A 34 -3.33 -7.18 13.49
C SER A 34 -3.48 -5.67 13.40
N ALA A 35 -4.64 -5.23 12.89
CA ALA A 35 -4.97 -3.81 12.78
C ALA A 35 -4.98 -3.11 14.14
N SER A 36 -5.47 -3.77 15.20
CA SER A 36 -5.51 -3.20 16.55
C SER A 36 -4.13 -3.04 17.17
N LEU A 37 -3.21 -3.99 16.95
CA LEU A 37 -1.83 -3.87 17.42
C LEU A 37 -1.09 -2.76 16.66
N ALA A 38 -1.29 -2.67 15.34
CA ALA A 38 -0.66 -1.66 14.51
C ALA A 38 -1.19 -0.24 14.83
N THR A 39 -2.51 -0.05 15.02
CA THR A 39 -3.07 1.25 15.45
C THR A 39 -2.59 1.65 16.84
N GLN A 40 -2.55 0.70 17.79
CA GLN A 40 -2.05 0.96 19.14
C GLN A 40 -0.58 1.38 19.15
N THR A 41 0.28 0.66 18.41
CA THR A 41 1.72 0.95 18.33
C THR A 41 2.01 2.29 17.66
N LEU A 42 1.24 2.66 16.64
CA LEU A 42 1.40 3.91 15.90
C LEU A 42 0.63 5.10 16.52
N GLY A 43 -0.21 4.88 17.53
CA GLY A 43 -1.03 5.92 18.16
C GLY A 43 -2.14 6.50 17.25
N VAL A 44 -2.54 5.79 16.19
CA VAL A 44 -3.49 6.27 15.17
C VAL A 44 -4.86 5.61 15.27
N LYS A 45 -5.91 6.31 14.83
CA LYS A 45 -7.31 5.80 14.89
C LYS A 45 -7.67 4.85 13.75
N TYR A 46 -6.93 4.90 12.64
CA TYR A 46 -7.16 4.09 11.44
C TYR A 46 -5.82 3.89 10.71
N LEU A 47 -5.77 2.92 9.80
CA LEU A 47 -4.61 2.63 8.97
C LEU A 47 -5.01 2.67 7.50
N VAL A 48 -4.09 3.11 6.66
CA VAL A 48 -4.17 3.04 5.21
C VAL A 48 -2.98 2.21 4.74
N LYS A 49 -3.22 1.28 3.83
CA LYS A 49 -2.18 0.48 3.17
C LYS A 49 -2.33 0.71 1.67
N GLU A 50 -1.35 1.38 1.08
CA GLU A 50 -1.33 1.72 -0.35
C GLU A 50 -0.34 0.80 -1.06
N TYR A 51 -0.75 0.22 -2.19
CA TYR A 51 0.04 -0.69 -3.00
C TYR A 51 0.00 -0.27 -4.47
N SER A 52 1.14 -0.33 -5.15
CA SER A 52 1.21 -0.26 -6.60
C SER A 52 1.36 -1.67 -7.15
N LEU A 53 0.42 -2.05 -8.02
CA LEU A 53 0.34 -3.36 -8.66
C LEU A 53 0.17 -3.14 -10.16
N ASN A 54 1.03 -3.77 -10.97
CA ASN A 54 0.85 -3.73 -12.41
C ASN A 54 -0.33 -4.62 -12.86
N VAL A 55 -1.10 -4.09 -13.80
CA VAL A 55 -2.24 -4.74 -14.42
C VAL A 55 -1.90 -5.16 -15.84
N GLU A 56 -1.68 -6.45 -16.07
CA GLU A 56 -1.65 -6.96 -17.45
C GLU A 56 -3.00 -6.72 -18.15
N GLU A 57 -2.94 -6.33 -19.43
CA GLU A 57 -4.14 -6.10 -20.25
C GLU A 57 -5.07 -7.32 -20.20
N ARG A 58 -6.37 -7.09 -19.98
CA ARG A 58 -7.43 -8.14 -19.93
C ARG A 58 -7.33 -9.14 -18.75
N ARG A 59 -6.56 -8.90 -17.69
CA ARG A 59 -6.42 -9.81 -16.50
C ARG A 59 -7.32 -9.46 -15.29
N ARG A 60 -7.42 -10.32 -14.22
CA ARG A 60 -8.55 -10.40 -13.20
C ARG A 60 -8.14 -10.34 -11.67
N LEU A 61 -8.65 -9.40 -10.86
CA LEU A 61 -8.13 -8.92 -9.53
C LEU A 61 -8.87 -9.57 -8.40
N LYS A 62 -8.24 -10.60 -7.85
CA LYS A 62 -8.78 -11.30 -6.71
C LYS A 62 -8.17 -10.77 -5.41
N ILE A 63 -8.77 -9.73 -4.83
CA ILE A 63 -8.45 -9.33 -3.46
C ILE A 63 -9.14 -10.32 -2.51
N THR A 64 -8.35 -11.18 -1.89
CA THR A 64 -8.84 -12.28 -1.04
C THR A 64 -8.46 -12.04 0.41
N PHE A 65 -9.44 -12.01 1.31
CA PHE A 65 -9.20 -11.91 2.76
C PHE A 65 -9.22 -13.31 3.37
N LEU A 66 -8.03 -13.81 3.70
CA LEU A 66 -7.83 -15.13 4.32
C LEU A 66 -7.72 -15.01 5.84
N CYS A 67 -8.53 -15.79 6.56
CA CYS A 67 -8.34 -16.01 7.99
C CYS A 67 -7.44 -17.24 8.17
N SER A 68 -6.28 -17.07 8.82
CA SER A 68 -5.44 -18.22 9.18
C SER A 68 -6.06 -18.90 10.42
N LEU A 69 -6.78 -19.99 10.19
CA LEU A 69 -7.23 -20.88 11.25
C LEU A 69 -6.06 -21.79 11.64
N THR A 70 -5.44 -21.54 12.79
CA THR A 70 -4.57 -22.53 13.46
C THR A 70 -5.47 -23.49 14.26
N PRO A 71 -5.55 -24.79 13.89
CA PRO A 71 -6.51 -25.74 14.52
C PRO A 71 -6.32 -25.91 16.03
N GLU A 72 -5.12 -25.64 16.52
CA GLU A 72 -4.71 -25.76 17.93
C GLU A 72 -5.19 -24.59 18.81
N SER A 73 -5.69 -23.50 18.22
CA SER A 73 -6.11 -22.32 18.96
C SER A 73 -7.62 -22.15 18.98
N ASN A 74 -8.21 -22.00 20.17
CA ASN A 74 -9.60 -21.56 20.36
C ASN A 74 -9.83 -20.07 19.99
N LEU A 75 -8.93 -19.47 19.22
CA LEU A 75 -8.96 -18.07 18.82
C LEU A 75 -9.83 -17.90 17.57
N LYS A 76 -10.93 -17.14 17.71
CA LYS A 76 -11.75 -16.72 16.57
C LYS A 76 -11.03 -15.59 15.83
N VAL A 77 -10.38 -15.94 14.72
CA VAL A 77 -9.72 -14.98 13.82
C VAL A 77 -10.73 -14.46 12.81
N TYR A 78 -10.72 -13.14 12.60
CA TYR A 78 -11.58 -12.44 11.64
C TYR A 78 -10.72 -11.59 10.72
N ALA A 79 -11.09 -11.55 9.44
CA ALA A 79 -10.58 -10.55 8.51
C ALA A 79 -11.66 -9.50 8.25
N PHE A 80 -11.23 -8.25 8.08
CA PHE A 80 -12.12 -7.13 7.81
C PHE A 80 -11.39 -6.07 6.97
N GLY A 81 -12.18 -5.28 6.25
CA GLY A 81 -11.73 -4.08 5.56
C GLY A 81 -12.84 -3.03 5.63
N ASN A 82 -12.47 -1.78 5.89
CA ASN A 82 -13.43 -0.67 6.04
C ASN A 82 -13.76 -0.02 4.69
N GLY A 83 -12.78 0.00 3.78
CA GLY A 83 -12.88 0.49 2.41
C GLY A 83 -11.74 -0.07 1.56
N ILE A 84 -11.93 -0.08 0.25
CA ILE A 84 -10.94 -0.46 -0.76
C ILE A 84 -11.06 0.55 -1.89
N GLU A 85 -9.96 1.20 -2.24
CA GLU A 85 -9.87 2.17 -3.34
C GLU A 85 -8.98 1.56 -4.43
N ILE A 86 -9.39 1.69 -5.69
CA ILE A 86 -8.64 1.20 -6.86
C ILE A 86 -8.51 2.38 -7.82
N ILE A 87 -7.28 2.79 -8.09
CA ILE A 87 -6.96 4.02 -8.82
C ILE A 87 -5.99 3.65 -9.95
N SER A 88 -6.29 4.09 -11.18
CA SER A 88 -5.36 3.92 -12.31
C SER A 88 -4.20 4.91 -12.19
N MET A 89 -2.98 4.42 -12.43
CA MET A 89 -1.76 5.24 -12.43
C MET A 89 -1.12 5.30 -13.83
N PRO A 90 -0.38 6.37 -14.16
CA PRO A 90 0.42 6.44 -15.39
C PRO A 90 1.47 5.31 -15.47
N THR A 91 1.77 4.87 -16.69
CA THR A 91 2.89 3.96 -16.96
C THR A 91 4.22 4.65 -16.67
N GLY A 92 5.23 3.87 -16.24
CA GLY A 92 6.58 4.39 -15.95
C GLY A 92 6.72 5.24 -14.67
N LEU A 93 5.66 5.44 -13.88
CA LEU A 93 5.73 6.27 -12.66
C LEU A 93 6.56 5.63 -11.53
N TYR A 94 6.38 4.33 -11.29
CA TYR A 94 7.10 3.56 -10.26
C TYR A 94 7.85 2.33 -10.82
N TYR A 95 7.64 2.03 -12.10
CA TYR A 95 8.20 0.89 -12.80
C TYR A 95 9.30 1.35 -13.77
N THR A 96 10.34 0.55 -13.91
CA THR A 96 11.46 0.84 -14.83
C THR A 96 11.01 0.71 -16.28
N THR A 97 11.24 1.74 -17.10
CA THR A 97 10.84 1.75 -18.50
C THR A 97 11.69 0.77 -19.31
N ASN A 98 11.12 0.22 -20.39
CA ASN A 98 11.86 -0.63 -21.32
C ASN A 98 13.07 0.12 -21.90
N GLY A 99 14.28 -0.39 -21.66
CA GLY A 99 15.55 0.20 -22.09
C GLY A 99 16.32 0.91 -20.98
N ASP A 100 15.68 1.24 -19.85
CA ASP A 100 16.35 1.80 -18.69
C ASP A 100 17.08 0.72 -17.88
N LEU A 101 18.22 1.08 -17.28
CA LEU A 101 18.97 0.19 -16.38
C LEU A 101 18.28 -0.02 -15.01
N GLY A 102 17.31 0.84 -14.67
CA GLY A 102 16.65 0.86 -13.37
C GLY A 102 17.41 1.65 -12.31
N VAL A 103 17.11 1.38 -11.04
CA VAL A 103 17.62 2.14 -9.89
C VAL A 103 19.03 1.65 -9.50
N ARG A 104 19.96 2.56 -9.23
CA ARG A 104 21.30 2.20 -8.72
C ARG A 104 21.20 1.59 -7.33
N VAL A 105 21.83 0.43 -7.12
CA VAL A 105 21.89 -0.22 -5.80
C VAL A 105 22.92 0.51 -4.92
N VAL A 106 22.47 1.02 -3.78
CA VAL A 106 23.33 1.71 -2.80
C VAL A 106 24.41 0.76 -2.28
N GLY A 107 25.65 1.26 -2.16
CA GLY A 107 26.80 0.48 -1.69
C GLY A 107 27.37 -0.51 -2.72
N GLN A 108 26.90 -0.52 -3.97
CA GLN A 108 27.40 -1.42 -5.02
C GLN A 108 27.78 -0.67 -6.29
N ASN A 109 29.04 -0.83 -6.72
CA ASN A 109 29.55 -0.18 -7.92
C ASN A 109 28.89 -0.75 -9.19
N ASN A 110 28.34 0.13 -10.01
CA ASN A 110 27.70 -0.16 -11.31
C ASN A 110 26.65 -1.28 -11.32
N ARG A 111 26.03 -1.58 -10.17
CA ARG A 111 24.87 -2.47 -10.08
C ARG A 111 23.58 -1.67 -10.07
N PHE A 112 22.68 -2.04 -10.97
CA PHE A 112 21.34 -1.48 -11.08
C PHE A 112 20.30 -2.57 -10.86
N HIS A 113 19.10 -2.17 -10.43
CA HIS A 113 17.95 -3.04 -10.25
C HIS A 113 16.75 -2.44 -10.98
N SER A 114 16.27 -3.15 -11.99
CA SER A 114 15.00 -2.84 -12.65
C SER A 114 13.84 -3.26 -11.75
N ILE A 115 12.90 -2.33 -11.53
CA ILE A 115 11.60 -2.61 -10.91
C ILE A 115 10.65 -2.93 -12.05
N ASP A 116 10.48 -4.21 -12.34
CA ASP A 116 9.69 -4.67 -13.48
C ASP A 116 8.18 -4.73 -13.20
N ASN A 117 7.41 -4.89 -14.27
CA ASN A 117 5.96 -5.04 -14.25
C ASN A 117 5.44 -6.33 -13.57
N SER A 118 6.32 -7.17 -13.01
CA SER A 118 5.97 -8.31 -12.15
C SER A 118 6.22 -8.03 -10.66
N THR A 119 6.62 -6.80 -10.32
CA THR A 119 6.89 -6.37 -8.94
C THR A 119 5.67 -5.67 -8.31
N ALA A 120 5.27 -6.11 -7.12
CA ALA A 120 4.34 -5.38 -6.27
C ALA A 120 5.10 -4.44 -5.33
N LEU A 121 4.62 -3.19 -5.19
CA LEU A 121 5.22 -2.19 -4.31
C LEU A 121 4.23 -1.83 -3.19
N GLU A 122 4.73 -1.63 -1.98
CA GLU A 122 3.99 -1.05 -0.86
C GLU A 122 4.51 0.36 -0.59
N LEU A 123 3.62 1.34 -0.41
CA LEU A 123 4.03 2.67 0.04
C LEU A 123 4.36 2.63 1.53
N THR A 124 5.61 2.98 1.87
CA THR A 124 6.03 3.22 3.26
C THR A 124 5.84 4.68 3.65
N HIS A 125 6.31 5.61 2.82
CA HIS A 125 6.28 7.05 3.07
C HIS A 125 6.07 7.85 1.77
N ARG A 126 5.34 8.96 1.87
CA ARG A 126 5.20 9.97 0.80
C ARG A 126 5.29 11.35 1.44
N LEU A 127 6.38 12.06 1.18
CA LEU A 127 6.72 13.33 1.83
C LEU A 127 6.75 14.47 0.80
N ASN A 128 6.21 15.62 1.18
CA ASN A 128 6.35 16.88 0.46
C ASN A 128 7.50 17.68 1.10
N ILE A 129 8.73 17.45 0.62
CA ILE A 129 9.95 17.99 1.24
C ILE A 129 9.94 19.53 1.23
N GLY A 130 9.99 20.14 2.42
CA GLY A 130 9.94 21.60 2.57
C GLY A 130 8.59 22.24 2.21
N GLY A 131 7.54 21.44 2.01
CA GLY A 131 6.19 21.90 1.67
C GLY A 131 5.16 21.49 2.72
N SER A 132 3.96 22.03 2.62
CA SER A 132 2.84 21.69 3.51
C SER A 132 2.25 20.31 3.18
N PHE A 133 1.44 19.79 4.09
CA PHE A 133 0.57 18.65 3.84
C PHE A 133 -0.31 18.86 2.59
N ILE A 134 -0.49 17.80 1.79
CA ILE A 134 -1.41 17.77 0.64
C ILE A 134 -2.43 16.65 0.87
N SER A 135 -3.71 17.01 0.87
CA SER A 135 -4.79 16.04 1.02
C SER A 135 -5.03 15.25 -0.27
N SER A 136 -5.73 14.11 -0.15
CA SER A 136 -6.09 13.29 -1.31
C SER A 136 -6.99 14.02 -2.32
N VAL A 137 -7.75 15.04 -1.91
CA VAL A 137 -8.60 15.81 -2.84
C VAL A 137 -7.78 16.79 -3.67
N GLU A 138 -6.60 17.20 -3.19
CA GLU A 138 -5.70 18.15 -3.85
C GLU A 138 -4.67 17.46 -4.76
N ASP A 139 -4.45 16.15 -4.60
CA ASP A 139 -3.61 15.35 -5.51
C ASP A 139 -4.37 14.94 -6.78
N PHE A 140 -4.33 15.84 -7.77
CA PHE A 140 -5.01 15.68 -9.06
C PHE A 140 -4.74 14.32 -9.72
N GLY A 141 -5.80 13.52 -9.87
CA GLY A 141 -5.85 12.30 -10.67
C GLY A 141 -5.49 11.00 -9.94
N MET A 142 -4.70 11.03 -8.86
CA MET A 142 -4.28 9.82 -8.13
C MET A 142 -4.65 9.79 -6.65
N PHE A 143 -5.24 10.86 -6.11
CA PHE A 143 -5.76 10.94 -4.74
C PHE A 143 -4.74 10.59 -3.63
N ARG A 144 -3.45 10.78 -3.90
CA ARG A 144 -2.36 10.49 -2.96
C ARG A 144 -2.33 11.52 -1.83
N ARG A 145 -2.10 11.07 -0.61
CA ARG A 145 -1.79 11.96 0.53
C ARG A 145 -0.28 12.18 0.60
N TRP A 146 0.14 13.44 0.73
CA TRP A 146 1.53 13.82 0.98
C TRP A 146 1.68 14.41 2.38
N SER A 147 2.57 13.85 3.19
CA SER A 147 2.88 14.35 4.54
C SER A 147 3.99 15.40 4.50
N GLU A 148 4.00 16.30 5.49
CA GLU A 148 5.14 17.17 5.78
C GLU A 148 6.35 16.33 6.20
N ASP A 149 7.56 16.79 5.88
CA ASP A 149 8.82 16.10 6.18
C ASP A 149 9.40 16.41 7.57
N ILE A 150 8.81 17.35 8.31
CA ILE A 150 9.29 17.83 9.61
C ILE A 150 9.59 16.71 10.64
N ASN A 151 8.80 15.64 10.65
CA ASN A 151 8.98 14.49 11.56
C ASN A 151 10.10 13.52 11.13
N TYR A 152 10.71 13.74 9.96
CA TYR A 152 11.79 12.94 9.38
C TYR A 152 13.12 13.71 9.33
N LEU A 153 13.11 14.98 9.72
CA LEU A 153 14.33 15.75 9.95
C LEU A 153 15.02 15.19 11.20
N LEU A 154 16.23 14.66 11.02
CA LEU A 154 17.15 14.49 12.13
C LEU A 154 17.51 15.90 12.63
N GLU A 155 17.51 16.11 13.95
CA GLU A 155 18.13 17.30 14.51
C GLU A 155 19.55 17.43 13.95
N SER A 156 19.90 18.61 13.45
CA SER A 156 21.27 18.86 13.03
C SER A 156 22.18 18.65 14.24
N SER A 157 23.03 17.64 14.20
CA SER A 157 24.14 17.50 15.14
C SER A 157 25.04 18.73 14.99
N VAL A 158 24.79 19.76 15.79
CA VAL A 158 25.58 20.98 15.75
C VAL A 158 26.99 20.64 16.24
N HIS A 159 27.96 20.75 15.34
CA HIS A 159 29.39 20.70 15.57
C HIS A 159 30.02 21.88 14.83
#